data_AF-A0A257HK81-F1
#
_entry.id   AF-A0A257HK81-F1
#
_cell.length_a   1.000
_cell.length_b   1.000
_cell.length_c   1.000
_cell.angle_alpha   90.00
_cell.angle_beta   90.00
_cell.angle_gamma   90.00
#
_symmetry.space_group_name_H-M   'P 1'
#
loop_
_entity.id
_entity.type
_entity.pdbx_description
1 polymer ?
#
loop_
_entity_poly.entity_id
_entity_poly.type
_entity_poly.pdbx_seq_one_letter_code
_entity_poly.pdbx_strand_id
1 'polypeptide(L)'
;EWLYLGPMSGKTLSRVKVTDLMDGSLSEAELAKRVSFYANRPQADGLTIDRENNIYLTGIEDGIIWKLDANKKLTAFAGHPKMRWPDGLSFGPDNYVYVADSNIPDVMMKSKAHIAKSGPFFLFRFKADGTAPAGQ
;
A
#
# COMPACT_ATOMS: atom_id res chain seq x y z
N GLU A 1 -2.82 17.71 -6.95
CA GLU A 1 -2.91 16.30 -6.47
C GLU A 1 -1.71 15.51 -6.98
N TRP A 2 -1.35 14.44 -6.30
CA TRP A 2 -0.18 13.61 -6.60
C TRP A 2 -0.60 12.15 -6.73
N LEU A 3 -0.01 11.45 -7.71
CA LEU A 3 -0.02 9.99 -7.75
C LEU A 3 1.27 9.50 -7.09
N TYR A 4 1.12 8.58 -6.13
CA TYR A 4 2.24 7.93 -5.44
C TYR A 4 2.54 6.59 -6.08
N LEU A 5 3.83 6.32 -6.29
CA LEU A 5 4.34 5.19 -7.05
C LEU A 5 5.39 4.45 -6.22
N GLY A 6 5.11 3.19 -5.90
CA GLY A 6 6.03 2.32 -5.17
C GLY A 6 6.16 0.98 -5.90
N PRO A 7 7.30 0.68 -6.56
CA PRO A 7 7.54 -0.64 -7.12
C PRO A 7 7.61 -1.68 -5.99
N MET A 8 6.85 -2.78 -6.03
CA MET A 8 6.69 -3.75 -4.92
C MET A 8 8.02 -4.10 -4.20
N SER A 9 9.04 -4.48 -4.96
CA SER A 9 10.38 -4.85 -4.46
C SER A 9 11.33 -3.66 -4.22
N GLY A 10 10.86 -2.44 -4.46
CA GLY A 10 11.62 -1.20 -4.32
C GLY A 10 11.46 -0.56 -2.94
N LYS A 11 12.57 0.03 -2.44
CA LYS A 11 12.61 0.74 -1.15
C LYS A 11 12.34 2.24 -1.24
N THR A 12 11.91 2.70 -2.41
CA THR A 12 11.61 4.11 -2.67
C THR A 12 10.12 4.29 -2.95
N LEU A 13 9.59 5.38 -2.43
CA LEU A 13 8.30 5.93 -2.80
C LEU A 13 8.56 7.16 -3.66
N SER A 14 8.04 7.14 -4.87
CA SER A 14 8.09 8.26 -5.81
C SER A 14 6.71 8.87 -5.96
N ARG A 15 6.64 10.04 -6.58
CA ARG A 15 5.38 10.67 -6.95
C ARG A 15 5.49 11.52 -8.20
N VAL A 16 4.37 11.73 -8.86
CA VAL A 16 4.22 12.61 -10.02
C VAL A 16 2.90 13.38 -9.89
N LYS A 17 2.83 14.62 -10.39
CA LYS A 17 1.58 15.38 -10.32
C LYS A 17 0.56 14.74 -11.26
N VAL A 18 -0.69 14.66 -10.81
CA VAL A 18 -1.79 14.20 -11.67
C VAL A 18 -1.95 15.09 -12.90
N THR A 19 -1.73 16.40 -12.76
CA THR A 19 -1.77 17.34 -13.89
C THR A 19 -0.71 17.04 -14.96
N ASP A 20 0.46 16.53 -14.57
CA ASP A 20 1.50 16.15 -15.52
C ASP A 20 1.14 14.84 -16.23
N LEU A 21 0.51 13.90 -15.52
CA LEU A 21 0.02 12.64 -16.12
C LEU A 21 -1.10 12.86 -17.15
N MET A 22 -1.90 13.91 -16.97
CA MET A 22 -3.02 14.25 -17.84
C MET A 22 -2.61 15.17 -19.00
N ASP A 23 -1.36 15.63 -19.03
CA ASP A 23 -0.85 16.52 -20.07
C ASP A 23 -0.38 15.72 -21.29
N GLY A 24 -1.27 15.55 -22.26
CA GLY A 24 -0.99 14.84 -23.51
C GLY A 24 0.01 15.52 -24.43
N SER A 25 0.53 16.70 -24.08
CA SER A 25 1.61 17.35 -24.83
C SER A 25 3.00 16.85 -24.45
N LEU A 26 3.14 16.18 -23.31
CA LEU A 26 4.41 15.66 -22.83
C LEU A 26 4.77 14.36 -23.53
N SER A 27 6.03 14.28 -23.98
CA SER A 27 6.61 12.99 -24.33
C SER A 27 6.83 12.13 -23.08
N GLU A 28 6.95 10.81 -23.27
CA GLU A 28 7.28 9.86 -22.20
C GLU A 28 8.57 10.25 -21.47
N ALA A 29 9.58 10.72 -22.22
CA ALA A 29 10.85 11.15 -21.66
C ALA A 29 10.74 12.43 -20.82
N GLU A 30 9.84 13.35 -21.18
CA GLU A 30 9.55 14.56 -20.37
C GLU A 30 8.76 14.21 -19.12
N LEU A 31 7.74 13.36 -19.24
CA LEU A 31 6.94 12.90 -18.11
C LEU A 31 7.80 12.12 -17.11
N ALA A 32 8.69 11.24 -17.58
CA ALA A 32 9.61 10.49 -16.73
C ALA A 32 10.49 11.41 -15.86
N LYS A 33 10.93 12.57 -16.40
CA LYS A 33 11.70 13.58 -15.65
C LYS A 33 10.88 14.28 -14.57
N ARG A 34 9.54 14.21 -14.61
CA ARG A 34 8.64 14.79 -13.59
C ARG A 34 8.35 13.84 -12.44
N VAL A 35 8.70 12.56 -12.57
CA VAL A 35 8.66 11.60 -11.46
C VAL A 35 9.75 11.99 -10.47
N SER A 36 9.37 12.20 -9.21
CA SER A 36 10.27 12.67 -8.17
C SER A 36 10.28 11.74 -6.98
N PHE A 37 11.44 11.59 -6.35
CA PHE A 37 11.58 10.90 -5.08
C PHE A 37 10.73 11.60 -4.00
N TYR A 38 9.98 10.82 -3.22
CA TYR A 38 9.21 11.34 -2.10
C TYR A 38 9.81 10.93 -0.75
N ALA A 39 10.01 9.63 -0.53
CA ALA A 39 10.51 9.05 0.72
C ALA A 39 11.07 7.63 0.52
N ASN A 40 11.80 7.14 1.54
CA ASN A 40 12.12 5.72 1.65
C ASN A 40 10.93 4.96 2.26
N ARG A 41 10.78 3.69 1.88
CA ARG A 41 9.70 2.81 2.35
C ARG A 41 10.17 1.35 2.45
N PRO A 42 9.49 0.49 3.23
CA PRO A 42 9.70 -0.95 3.18
C PRO A 42 9.18 -1.52 1.85
N GLN A 43 9.50 -2.79 1.58
CA GLN A 43 8.78 -3.50 0.52
C GLN A 43 7.31 -3.60 0.91
N ALA A 44 6.44 -3.22 -0.01
CA ALA A 44 5.01 -3.33 0.19
C ALA A 44 4.30 -3.55 -1.14
N ASP A 45 3.23 -4.34 -1.08
CA ASP A 45 2.40 -4.70 -2.22
C ASP A 45 1.44 -3.55 -2.56
N GLY A 46 0.59 -3.19 -1.59
CA GLY A 46 -0.39 -2.13 -1.66
C GLY A 46 -0.01 -0.89 -0.87
N LEU A 47 -0.62 0.23 -1.26
CA LEU A 47 -0.60 1.47 -0.51
C LEU A 47 -1.95 2.19 -0.61
N THR A 48 -2.29 2.96 0.42
CA THR A 48 -3.40 3.93 0.40
C THR A 48 -2.99 5.20 1.16
N ILE A 49 -3.74 6.29 1.02
CA ILE A 49 -3.40 7.60 1.59
C ILE A 49 -4.65 8.31 2.12
N ASP A 50 -4.56 8.91 3.30
CA ASP A 50 -5.62 9.77 3.83
C ASP A 50 -5.46 11.25 3.41
N ARG A 51 -6.45 12.08 3.74
CA ARG A 51 -6.45 13.52 3.44
C ARG A 51 -5.35 14.29 4.18
N GLU A 52 -4.85 13.73 5.27
CA GLU A 52 -3.79 14.29 6.10
C GLU A 52 -2.38 13.94 5.55
N ASN A 53 -2.30 13.22 4.43
CA ASN A 53 -1.08 12.74 3.78
C ASN A 53 -0.31 11.67 4.58
N ASN A 54 -1.00 10.89 5.41
CA ASN A 54 -0.44 9.64 5.90
C ASN A 54 -0.63 8.55 4.85
N ILE A 55 0.47 7.89 4.49
CA ILE A 55 0.49 6.79 3.53
C ILE A 55 0.60 5.49 4.33
N TYR A 56 -0.39 4.61 4.16
CA TYR A 56 -0.42 3.29 4.76
C TYR A 56 0.11 2.29 3.73
N LEU A 57 1.05 1.44 4.14
CA LEU A 57 1.79 0.53 3.28
C LEU A 57 1.67 -0.90 3.83
N THR A 58 1.41 -1.88 2.98
CA THR A 58 1.36 -3.29 3.39
C THR A 58 2.76 -3.90 3.44
N GLY A 59 3.43 -3.81 4.59
CA GLY A 59 4.79 -4.32 4.79
C GLY A 59 4.87 -5.84 4.69
N ILE A 60 5.18 -6.36 3.51
CA ILE A 60 5.19 -7.79 3.22
C ILE A 60 6.33 -8.53 3.92
N GLU A 61 7.47 -7.87 4.16
CA GLU A 61 8.62 -8.47 4.85
C GLU A 61 8.32 -8.70 6.34
N ASP A 62 7.52 -7.81 6.92
CA ASP A 62 7.27 -7.77 8.37
C ASP A 62 5.88 -8.35 8.75
N GLY A 63 4.99 -8.54 7.78
CA GLY A 63 3.61 -8.96 8.03
C GLY A 63 2.78 -7.93 8.80
N ILE A 64 3.04 -6.63 8.57
CA ILE A 64 2.36 -5.52 9.25
C ILE A 64 1.96 -4.40 8.28
N ILE A 65 1.22 -3.43 8.79
CA ILE A 65 0.95 -2.16 8.14
C ILE A 65 1.91 -1.11 8.67
N TRP A 66 2.66 -0.52 7.76
CA TRP A 66 3.48 0.66 8.03
C TRP A 66 2.71 1.93 7.72
N LYS A 67 2.99 3.00 8.45
CA LYS A 67 2.52 4.35 8.15
C LYS A 67 3.72 5.26 7.92
N LEU A 68 3.70 5.96 6.79
CA LEU A 68 4.57 7.08 6.48
C LEU A 68 3.76 8.37 6.64
N ASP A 69 4.07 9.17 7.66
CA ASP A 69 3.30 10.40 7.93
C ASP A 69 3.68 11.56 6.97
N ALA A 70 2.98 12.69 7.09
CA ALA A 70 3.23 13.88 6.29
C ALA A 70 4.66 14.46 6.44
N ASN A 71 5.33 14.17 7.56
CA ASN A 71 6.73 14.52 7.83
C ASN A 71 7.71 13.46 7.30
N LYS A 72 7.20 12.46 6.57
CA LYS A 72 7.94 11.32 6.00
C LYS A 72 8.59 10.43 7.08
N LYS A 73 8.01 10.41 8.28
CA LYS A 73 8.43 9.48 9.33
C LYS A 73 7.71 8.15 9.14
N LEU A 74 8.50 7.08 9.00
CA LEU A 74 8.00 5.72 8.90
C LEU A 74 7.82 5.11 10.29
N THR A 75 6.65 4.53 10.56
CA THR A 75 6.31 3.87 11.84
C THR A 75 5.52 2.60 11.61
N ALA A 76 5.77 1.56 12.41
CA ALA A 76 4.89 0.39 12.48
C ALA A 76 3.55 0.86 13.04
N PHE A 77 2.46 0.63 12.30
CA PHE A 77 1.16 1.25 12.58
C PHE A 77 0.13 0.25 13.09
N ALA A 78 -0.06 -0.85 12.37
CA ALA A 78 -1.03 -1.88 12.75
C ALA A 78 -0.48 -3.25 12.35
N GLY A 79 -0.89 -4.29 13.06
CA GLY A 79 -0.49 -5.66 12.76
C GLY A 79 -1.33 -6.66 13.53
N HIS A 80 -1.24 -7.92 13.15
CA HIS A 80 -1.92 -9.00 13.84
C HIS A 80 -1.09 -10.29 13.74
N PRO A 81 -1.03 -11.17 14.76
CA PRO A 81 -0.26 -12.42 14.69
C PRO A 81 -0.66 -13.40 13.58
N LYS A 82 -1.79 -13.17 12.92
CA LYS A 82 -2.30 -13.97 11.78
C LYS A 82 -2.14 -13.27 10.43
N MET A 83 -1.62 -12.04 10.42
CA MET A 83 -1.27 -11.33 9.20
C MET A 83 0.02 -11.94 8.68
N ARG A 84 -0.01 -12.42 7.44
CA ARG A 84 1.06 -13.19 6.79
C ARG A 84 1.59 -12.47 5.57
N TRP A 85 0.68 -11.97 4.74
CA TRP A 85 1.01 -11.17 3.57
C TRP A 85 -0.11 -10.15 3.36
N PRO A 86 -0.04 -8.98 4.03
CA PRO A 86 -0.98 -7.91 3.73
C PRO A 86 -0.74 -7.50 2.27
N ASP A 87 -1.79 -7.55 1.45
CA ASP A 87 -1.69 -7.42 0.00
C ASP A 87 -2.26 -6.06 -0.41
N GLY A 88 -3.57 -6.01 -0.68
CA GLY A 88 -4.31 -4.78 -0.94
C GLY A 88 -4.95 -4.19 0.32
N LEU A 89 -5.11 -2.86 0.32
CA LEU A 89 -5.82 -2.13 1.36
C LEU A 89 -6.62 -0.97 0.78
N SER A 90 -7.76 -0.69 1.41
CA SER A 90 -8.66 0.39 0.99
C SER A 90 -9.39 0.99 2.18
N PHE A 91 -9.68 2.30 2.11
CA PHE A 91 -10.55 2.94 3.09
C PHE A 91 -11.98 2.41 2.97
N GLY A 92 -12.62 2.19 4.11
CA GLY A 92 -14.03 1.89 4.24
C GLY A 92 -14.76 2.94 5.07
N PRO A 93 -16.03 2.68 5.42
CA PRO A 93 -16.80 3.57 6.29
C PRO A 93 -16.13 3.80 7.64
N ASP A 94 -16.50 4.91 8.28
CA ASP A 94 -16.08 5.25 9.64
C ASP A 94 -14.55 5.26 9.84
N ASN A 95 -13.78 5.72 8.85
CA ASN A 95 -12.31 5.82 8.91
C ASN A 95 -11.61 4.49 9.23
N TYR A 96 -12.21 3.36 8.87
CA TYR A 96 -11.50 2.09 8.87
C TYR A 96 -10.76 1.91 7.56
N VAL A 97 -9.58 1.31 7.63
CA VAL A 97 -8.89 0.75 6.46
C VAL A 97 -9.00 -0.75 6.54
N TYR A 98 -9.46 -1.36 5.45
CA TYR A 98 -9.61 -2.79 5.29
C TYR A 98 -8.41 -3.32 4.53
N VAL A 99 -7.91 -4.48 4.94
CA VAL A 99 -6.72 -5.13 4.37
C VAL A 99 -7.07 -6.56 3.98
N ALA A 100 -6.81 -6.91 2.73
CA ALA A 100 -6.84 -8.29 2.26
C ALA A 100 -5.48 -8.95 2.54
N ASP A 101 -5.48 -10.07 3.27
CA ASP A 101 -4.28 -10.89 3.46
C ASP A 101 -4.32 -12.06 2.47
N SER A 102 -3.46 -12.02 1.46
CA SER A 102 -3.46 -13.03 0.40
C SER A 102 -2.78 -14.32 0.84
N ASN A 103 -1.93 -14.26 1.87
CA ASN A 103 -1.02 -15.34 2.24
C ASN A 103 -0.30 -15.94 1.02
N ILE A 104 0.17 -15.07 0.10
CA ILE A 104 0.73 -15.48 -1.18
C ILE A 104 1.83 -16.57 -1.08
N PRO A 105 2.67 -16.69 -0.02
CA PRO A 105 3.67 -17.77 0.07
C PRO A 105 3.07 -19.17 0.13
N ASP A 106 1.82 -19.31 0.62
CA ASP A 106 1.07 -20.57 0.68
C ASP A 106 0.07 -20.73 -0.47
N VAL A 107 -0.01 -19.76 -1.38
CA VAL A 107 -0.92 -19.80 -2.54
C VAL A 107 -0.13 -20.01 -3.83
N MET A 108 0.92 -19.22 -4.04
CA MET A 108 1.67 -19.21 -5.28
C MET A 108 2.41 -20.53 -5.50
N MET A 109 2.14 -21.15 -6.66
CA MET A 109 2.74 -22.44 -7.06
C MET A 109 2.48 -23.59 -6.06
N LYS A 110 1.41 -23.50 -5.26
CA LYS A 110 1.01 -24.56 -4.32
C LYS A 110 -0.14 -25.39 -4.88
N SER A 111 -0.27 -26.63 -4.40
CA SER A 111 -1.39 -27.50 -4.77
C SER A 111 -2.69 -27.02 -4.11
N LYS A 112 -3.85 -27.36 -4.71
CA LYS A 112 -5.17 -27.04 -4.13
C LYS A 112 -5.33 -27.60 -2.70
N ALA A 113 -4.79 -28.79 -2.44
CA ALA A 113 -4.83 -29.40 -1.12
C ALA A 113 -4.01 -28.63 -0.07
N HIS A 114 -2.84 -28.10 -0.46
CA HIS A 114 -2.04 -27.23 0.40
C HIS A 114 -2.78 -25.93 0.71
N ILE A 115 -3.30 -25.26 -0.33
CA ILE A 115 -4.04 -23.99 -0.20
C ILE A 115 -5.24 -24.16 0.75
N ALA A 116 -6.00 -25.24 0.61
CA ALA A 116 -7.14 -25.53 1.48
C ALA A 116 -6.72 -25.72 2.95
N LYS A 117 -5.54 -26.31 3.19
CA LYS A 117 -4.99 -26.50 4.54
C LYS A 117 -4.40 -25.22 5.15
N SER A 118 -3.90 -24.30 4.31
CA SER A 118 -3.32 -23.02 4.75
C SER A 118 -4.36 -21.96 5.09
N GLY A 119 -5.65 -22.28 4.93
CA GLY A 119 -6.74 -21.45 5.42
C GLY A 119 -6.84 -21.42 6.96
N PRO A 120 -7.73 -20.59 7.51
CA PRO A 120 -8.54 -19.62 6.78
C PRO A 120 -7.69 -18.44 6.25
N PHE A 121 -8.24 -17.72 5.27
CA PHE A 121 -7.71 -16.44 4.78
C PHE A 121 -8.45 -15.31 5.48
N PHE A 122 -7.79 -14.16 5.63
CA PHE A 122 -8.27 -13.11 6.52
C PHE A 122 -8.47 -11.79 5.79
N LEU A 123 -9.53 -11.09 6.20
CA LEU A 123 -9.67 -9.66 6.04
C LEU A 123 -9.44 -9.02 7.41
N PHE A 124 -8.57 -8.02 7.47
CA PHE A 124 -8.34 -7.22 8.66
C PHE A 124 -8.92 -5.83 8.48
N ARG A 125 -9.17 -5.14 9.59
CA ARG A 125 -9.39 -3.69 9.56
C ARG A 125 -8.73 -3.03 10.75
N PHE A 126 -8.31 -1.79 10.55
CA PHE A 126 -7.78 -0.93 11.61
C PHE A 126 -8.36 0.48 11.46
N LYS A 127 -8.38 1.25 12.55
CA LYS A 127 -8.79 2.65 12.52
C LYS A 127 -7.62 3.48 11.98
N ALA A 128 -7.84 4.25 10.91
CA ALA A 128 -6.84 5.18 10.41
C ALA A 128 -6.73 6.42 11.30
N ASP A 129 -5.57 7.09 11.25
CA ASP A 129 -5.36 8.37 11.94
C ASP A 129 -6.06 9.52 11.21
N GLY A 130 -6.19 9.41 9.89
CA GLY A 130 -6.84 10.37 9.01
C GLY A 130 -8.09 9.84 8.33
N THR A 131 -8.69 10.67 7.48
CA THR A 131 -9.92 10.34 6.76
C THR A 131 -9.67 10.26 5.25
N ALA A 132 -10.36 9.35 4.58
CA ALA A 132 -10.35 9.26 3.12
C ALA A 132 -11.72 8.78 2.61
N PRO A 133 -12.05 8.99 1.32
CA PRO A 133 -13.23 8.38 0.71
C PRO A 133 -13.19 6.85 0.83
N ALA A 134 -14.33 6.23 1.13
CA ALA A 134 -14.43 4.78 1.09
C ALA A 134 -14.27 4.25 -0.35
N GLY A 135 -13.59 3.13 -0.52
CA GLY A 135 -13.29 2.50 -1.82
C GLY A 135 -12.06 3.06 -2.54
N GLN A 136 -11.29 3.93 -1.89
CA GLN A 136 -9.99 4.42 -2.38
C GLN A 136 -8.91 3.35 -2.27
#